data_AF-A0A854A1Z6-F1
#
_entry.id   AF-A0A854A1Z6-F1
#
_cell.length_a   1.000
_cell.length_b   1.000
_cell.length_c   1.000
_cell.angle_alpha   90.00
_cell.angle_beta   90.00
_cell.angle_gamma   90.00
#
_symmetry.space_group_name_H-M   'P 1'
#
loop_
_entity.id
_entity.type
_entity.pdbx_description
1 polymer ?
#
loop_
_entity_poly.entity_id
_entity_poly.type
_entity_poly.pdbx_seq_one_letter_code
_entity_poly.pdbx_strand_id
1 'polypeptide(L)'
;MTDFKTPTAADFAKLAELDNLTDADLLAPIGTGDTAVDSMLSAAPARALKAVPVQPAPPVPELAYLLAQAQAVLDCTLSSELPPRVVYAVGISAEEPVSYHFRAKGGELSEDLRRAVGGNIKTVQDIEYAVRLFAAHALSVLHLNQYSELSMRERSAAAEVHAVWQDRLKVAAVGELAAIDASGSLSAAEFKFLLELVDTDRAGMAQNLAGSGVNVPALVAGRSNDWRALAAAWAGECKSRGHASFEGVGTATAGCSYNLEVQPGEGWVLSQYIGNGWVPVEACSLGQARAVLDRQRIAGECAREGRPVPRVAGGFADKLQALV
;
A
#
# COMPACT_ATOMS: atom_id res chain seq x y z
N MET A 1 -55.45 -39.13 12.31
CA MET A 1 -54.74 -39.90 13.35
C MET A 1 -53.78 -40.83 12.62
N THR A 2 -52.48 -40.67 12.82
CA THR A 2 -51.45 -41.56 12.26
C THR A 2 -50.68 -42.18 13.42
N ASP A 3 -50.74 -43.49 13.51
CA ASP A 3 -50.11 -44.31 14.56
C ASP A 3 -48.59 -44.18 14.55
N PHE A 4 -47.99 -44.03 15.73
CA PHE A 4 -46.55 -44.19 15.94
C PHE A 4 -46.24 -45.66 16.24
N LYS A 5 -45.31 -46.27 15.49
CA LYS A 5 -44.81 -47.62 15.78
C LYS A 5 -43.89 -47.58 17.00
N THR A 6 -44.14 -48.44 17.97
CA THR A 6 -43.30 -48.63 19.15
C THR A 6 -41.97 -49.31 18.75
N PRO A 7 -40.81 -48.79 19.18
CA PRO A 7 -39.50 -49.38 18.87
C PRO A 7 -39.35 -50.78 19.49
N THR A 8 -38.58 -51.62 18.80
CA THR A 8 -38.43 -53.05 19.12
C THR A 8 -37.13 -53.34 19.89
N ALA A 9 -37.03 -54.51 20.50
CA ALA A 9 -35.87 -54.91 21.31
C ALA A 9 -34.53 -54.90 20.54
N ALA A 10 -34.55 -54.99 19.21
CA ALA A 10 -33.36 -54.85 18.37
C ALA A 10 -32.82 -53.41 18.32
N ASP A 11 -33.69 -52.41 18.49
CA ASP A 11 -33.31 -51.00 18.52
C ASP A 11 -32.57 -50.66 19.83
N PHE A 12 -32.92 -51.34 20.93
CA PHE A 12 -32.21 -51.23 22.20
C PHE A 12 -30.87 -51.96 22.22
N ALA A 13 -30.72 -53.06 21.46
CA ALA A 13 -29.44 -53.77 21.35
C ALA A 13 -28.36 -52.95 20.62
N LYS A 14 -28.74 -52.16 19.61
CA LYS A 14 -27.81 -51.26 18.88
C LYS A 14 -27.29 -50.11 19.73
N LEU A 15 -28.05 -49.65 20.71
CA LEU A 15 -27.60 -48.62 21.64
C LEU A 15 -26.57 -49.16 22.65
N ALA A 16 -26.67 -50.45 23.01
CA ALA A 16 -25.71 -51.10 23.92
C ALA A 16 -24.32 -51.35 23.28
N GLU A 17 -24.23 -51.40 21.95
CA GLU A 17 -22.93 -51.49 21.24
C GLU A 17 -22.18 -50.14 21.21
N LEU A 18 -22.89 -49.01 21.34
CA LEU A 18 -22.31 -47.67 21.42
C LEU A 18 -21.68 -47.35 22.79
N ASP A 19 -22.10 -48.07 23.85
CA ASP A 19 -21.59 -47.89 25.22
C ASP A 19 -20.22 -48.55 25.47
N ASN A 20 -19.67 -49.28 24.50
CA ASN A 20 -18.36 -49.97 24.63
C ASN A 20 -17.22 -49.31 23.83
N LEU A 21 -17.42 -48.10 23.29
CA LEU A 21 -16.34 -47.37 22.63
C LEU A 21 -15.40 -46.76 23.69
N THR A 22 -14.12 -47.14 23.66
CA THR A 22 -13.13 -46.58 24.58
C THR A 22 -12.51 -45.30 24.00
N ASP A 23 -12.04 -44.39 24.87
CA ASP A 23 -11.46 -43.09 24.48
C ASP A 23 -10.26 -43.20 23.51
N ALA A 24 -9.64 -44.38 23.41
CA ALA A 24 -8.58 -44.66 22.44
C ALA A 24 -9.09 -44.77 20.99
N ASP A 25 -10.36 -45.15 20.78
CA ASP A 25 -10.95 -45.32 19.44
C ASP A 25 -11.47 -43.99 18.85
N LEU A 26 -11.78 -43.00 19.69
CA LEU A 26 -12.24 -41.67 19.25
C LEU A 26 -11.10 -40.76 18.78
N LEU A 27 -9.85 -41.09 19.09
CA LEU A 27 -8.67 -40.24 18.80
C LEU A 27 -7.70 -40.83 17.77
N ALA A 28 -8.04 -41.97 17.15
CA ALA A 28 -7.23 -42.52 16.07
C ALA A 28 -7.35 -41.65 14.79
N PRO A 29 -6.24 -41.25 14.15
CA PRO A 29 -6.28 -40.46 12.93
C PRO A 29 -6.80 -41.31 11.77
N ILE A 30 -7.82 -40.82 11.06
CA ILE A 30 -8.41 -41.50 9.91
C ILE A 30 -7.36 -41.56 8.79
N GLY A 31 -6.70 -42.71 8.63
CA GLY A 31 -5.80 -43.01 7.52
C GLY A 31 -6.60 -43.17 6.23
N THR A 32 -6.16 -42.50 5.17
CA THR A 32 -6.73 -42.61 3.83
C THR A 32 -6.43 -43.98 3.25
N GLY A 33 -7.44 -44.84 3.21
CA GLY A 33 -7.44 -46.06 2.42
C GLY A 33 -7.91 -47.28 3.19
N ASP A 34 -9.22 -47.49 3.24
CA ASP A 34 -9.73 -48.86 3.22
C ASP A 34 -11.12 -48.91 2.58
N THR A 35 -11.18 -49.62 1.45
CA THR A 35 -12.26 -49.73 0.46
C THR A 35 -13.42 -50.61 0.92
N ALA A 36 -13.69 -50.69 2.22
CA ALA A 36 -14.79 -51.49 2.79
C ALA A 36 -16.04 -50.66 3.14
N VAL A 37 -15.94 -49.33 3.20
CA VAL A 37 -17.08 -48.45 3.57
C VAL A 37 -17.95 -48.07 2.36
N ASP A 38 -17.43 -48.18 1.14
CA ASP A 38 -18.16 -47.84 -0.10
C ASP A 38 -19.28 -48.84 -0.45
N SER A 39 -19.28 -50.04 0.14
CA SER A 39 -20.27 -51.08 -0.20
C SER A 39 -21.50 -51.10 0.71
N MET A 40 -21.48 -50.42 1.86
CA MET A 40 -22.63 -50.38 2.80
C MET A 40 -23.43 -49.07 2.77
N LEU A 41 -22.95 -48.02 2.08
CA LEU A 41 -23.69 -46.76 1.89
C LEU A 41 -24.61 -46.74 0.66
N SER A 42 -24.68 -47.84 -0.11
CA SER A 42 -25.44 -47.92 -1.37
C SER A 42 -26.92 -48.36 -1.22
N ALA A 43 -27.40 -48.66 -0.01
CA ALA A 43 -28.74 -49.25 0.18
C ALA A 43 -29.66 -48.52 1.18
N ALA A 44 -29.48 -47.21 1.38
CA ALA A 44 -30.56 -46.38 1.91
C ALA A 44 -31.33 -45.79 0.73
N PRO A 45 -32.68 -45.84 0.69
CA PRO A 45 -33.41 -45.12 -0.35
C PRO A 45 -33.06 -43.65 -0.19
N ALA A 46 -32.31 -43.12 -1.16
CA ALA A 46 -32.14 -41.70 -1.33
C ALA A 46 -33.55 -41.11 -1.50
N ARG A 47 -34.15 -40.65 -0.40
CA ARG A 47 -34.91 -39.42 -0.48
C ARG A 47 -33.88 -38.42 -0.99
N ALA A 48 -33.87 -38.24 -2.30
CA ALA A 48 -33.36 -37.04 -2.89
C ALA A 48 -34.06 -35.91 -2.13
N LEU A 49 -33.37 -35.38 -1.12
CA LEU A 49 -33.45 -33.96 -0.83
C LEU A 49 -33.10 -33.37 -2.18
N LYS A 50 -34.13 -33.06 -2.98
CA LYS A 50 -34.02 -32.08 -4.04
C LYS A 50 -33.18 -31.00 -3.39
N ALA A 51 -31.97 -30.76 -3.91
CA ALA A 51 -31.29 -29.52 -3.63
C ALA A 51 -32.35 -28.46 -3.87
N VAL A 52 -32.89 -27.90 -2.77
CA VAL A 52 -33.79 -26.77 -2.88
C VAL A 52 -32.91 -25.79 -3.65
N PRO A 53 -33.30 -25.38 -4.87
CA PRO A 53 -32.50 -24.42 -5.60
C PRO A 53 -32.26 -23.30 -4.60
N VAL A 54 -30.99 -22.96 -4.37
CA VAL A 54 -30.63 -21.78 -3.58
C VAL A 54 -31.32 -20.65 -4.32
N GLN A 55 -32.53 -20.30 -3.89
CA GLN A 55 -33.29 -19.25 -4.53
C GLN A 55 -32.41 -18.01 -4.35
N PRO A 56 -32.24 -17.21 -5.41
CA PRO A 56 -31.55 -15.93 -5.27
C PRO A 56 -32.18 -15.22 -4.07
N ALA A 57 -31.33 -14.74 -3.16
CA ALA A 57 -31.81 -14.02 -1.99
C ALA A 57 -32.79 -12.95 -2.48
N PRO A 58 -34.02 -12.88 -1.95
CA PRO A 58 -34.94 -11.84 -2.35
C PRO A 58 -34.28 -10.47 -2.10
N PRO A 59 -34.60 -9.43 -2.88
CA PRO A 59 -34.04 -8.10 -2.67
C PRO A 59 -34.39 -7.60 -1.25
N VAL A 60 -33.53 -6.75 -0.69
CA VAL A 60 -33.79 -6.18 0.64
C VAL A 60 -35.02 -5.26 0.55
N PRO A 61 -36.06 -5.46 1.37
CA PRO A 61 -37.21 -4.56 1.38
C PRO A 61 -36.82 -3.14 1.77
N GLU A 62 -37.54 -2.15 1.25
CA GLU A 62 -37.29 -0.75 1.59
C GLU A 62 -37.43 -0.50 3.10
N LEU A 63 -36.62 0.42 3.64
CA LEU A 63 -36.62 0.76 5.07
C LEU A 63 -38.01 1.18 5.55
N ALA A 64 -38.75 1.97 4.75
CA ALA A 64 -40.09 2.43 5.10
C ALA A 64 -41.06 1.26 5.33
N TYR A 65 -40.98 0.21 4.51
CA TYR A 65 -41.78 -1.00 4.65
C TYR A 65 -41.41 -1.77 5.93
N LEU A 66 -40.12 -1.89 6.23
CA LEU A 66 -39.62 -2.56 7.43
C LEU A 66 -40.03 -1.83 8.72
N LEU A 67 -40.02 -0.49 8.72
CA LEU A 67 -40.47 0.32 9.86
C LEU A 67 -41.98 0.19 10.08
N ALA A 68 -42.78 0.17 9.01
CA ALA A 68 -44.22 -0.06 9.11
C ALA A 68 -44.55 -1.45 9.68
N GLN A 69 -43.81 -2.49 9.27
CA GLN A 69 -43.95 -3.82 9.88
C GLN A 69 -43.52 -3.85 11.34
N ALA A 70 -42.44 -3.15 11.71
CA ALA A 70 -41.99 -3.07 13.09
C ALA A 70 -43.05 -2.43 13.99
N GLN A 71 -43.70 -1.35 13.52
CA GLN A 71 -44.80 -0.73 14.26
C GLN A 71 -45.99 -1.70 14.41
N ALA A 72 -46.37 -2.41 13.34
CA ALA A 72 -47.42 -3.42 13.40
C ALA A 72 -47.12 -4.57 14.39
N VAL A 73 -45.86 -4.96 14.54
CA VAL A 73 -45.42 -5.94 15.56
C VAL A 73 -45.59 -5.39 16.98
N LEU A 74 -45.27 -4.12 17.21
CA LEU A 74 -45.42 -3.49 18.53
C LEU A 74 -46.88 -3.27 18.91
N ASP A 75 -47.73 -3.00 17.92
CA ASP A 75 -49.17 -2.77 18.13
C ASP A 75 -49.96 -4.08 18.33
N CYS A 76 -49.34 -5.24 18.08
CA CYS A 76 -49.97 -6.55 18.26
C CYS A 76 -50.15 -6.89 19.74
N THR A 77 -51.38 -7.27 20.11
CA THR A 77 -51.73 -7.67 21.49
C THR A 77 -51.75 -9.19 21.69
N LEU A 78 -51.93 -9.96 20.62
CA LEU A 78 -51.99 -11.43 20.66
C LEU A 78 -50.88 -12.05 19.80
N SER A 79 -50.33 -13.17 20.26
CA SER A 79 -49.27 -13.89 19.54
C SER A 79 -49.73 -14.45 18.19
N SER A 80 -51.03 -14.74 18.03
CA SER A 80 -51.64 -15.19 16.78
C SER A 80 -51.79 -14.08 15.74
N GLU A 81 -51.65 -12.81 16.12
CA GLU A 81 -51.80 -11.63 15.25
C GLU A 81 -50.45 -11.13 14.73
N LEU A 82 -49.33 -11.70 15.21
CA LEU A 82 -47.99 -11.28 14.82
C LEU A 82 -47.78 -11.45 13.30
N PRO A 83 -47.25 -10.41 12.61
CA PRO A 83 -46.88 -10.52 11.21
C PRO A 83 -45.92 -11.69 10.97
N PRO A 84 -46.00 -12.34 9.79
CA PRO A 84 -45.07 -13.40 9.44
C PRO A 84 -43.63 -12.86 9.45
N ARG A 85 -42.70 -13.66 9.99
CA ARG A 85 -41.28 -13.29 10.01
C ARG A 85 -40.77 -13.15 8.57
N VAL A 86 -40.15 -12.01 8.28
CA VAL A 86 -39.40 -11.83 7.03
C VAL A 86 -38.13 -12.67 7.12
N VAL A 87 -38.12 -13.81 6.43
CA VAL A 87 -36.93 -14.67 6.32
C VAL A 87 -36.09 -14.12 5.18
N TYR A 88 -34.98 -13.47 5.52
CA TYR A 88 -34.00 -13.03 4.53
C TYR A 88 -32.92 -14.11 4.36
N ALA A 89 -32.64 -14.50 3.12
CA ALA A 89 -31.63 -15.51 2.83
C ALA A 89 -30.22 -14.97 3.16
N VAL A 90 -29.32 -15.86 3.57
CA VAL A 90 -27.93 -15.50 3.87
C VAL A 90 -27.24 -15.04 2.59
N GLY A 91 -26.91 -13.75 2.49
CA GLY A 91 -26.18 -13.17 1.35
C GLY A 91 -26.90 -12.03 0.65
N ILE A 92 -26.28 -11.47 -0.39
CA ILE A 92 -26.84 -10.39 -1.20
C ILE A 92 -27.13 -10.94 -2.60
N SER A 93 -28.31 -10.63 -3.15
CA SER A 93 -28.70 -11.06 -4.49
C SER A 93 -27.68 -10.60 -5.56
N ALA A 94 -27.55 -11.38 -6.62
CA ALA A 94 -26.76 -10.98 -7.78
C ALA A 94 -27.36 -9.75 -8.49
N GLU A 95 -28.67 -9.56 -8.38
CA GLU A 95 -29.43 -8.47 -9.02
C GLU A 95 -29.26 -7.13 -8.29
N GLU A 96 -28.78 -7.14 -7.04
CA GLU A 96 -28.52 -5.92 -6.27
C GLU A 96 -27.30 -5.18 -6.83
N PRO A 97 -27.39 -3.85 -7.06
CA PRO A 97 -26.33 -3.03 -7.66
C PRO A 97 -25.20 -2.72 -6.67
N VAL A 98 -24.69 -3.75 -6.00
CA VAL A 98 -23.58 -3.64 -5.04
C VAL A 98 -22.28 -4.16 -5.64
N SER A 99 -21.16 -3.75 -5.05
CA SER A 99 -19.84 -4.23 -5.45
C SER A 99 -19.70 -5.73 -5.21
N TYR A 100 -18.88 -6.40 -6.03
CA TYR A 100 -18.57 -7.82 -5.87
C TYR A 100 -18.02 -8.14 -4.47
N HIS A 101 -17.12 -7.30 -3.96
CA HIS A 101 -16.53 -7.47 -2.63
C HIS A 101 -17.56 -7.39 -1.50
N PHE A 102 -18.52 -6.46 -1.60
CA PHE A 102 -19.61 -6.35 -0.63
C PHE A 102 -20.55 -7.57 -0.72
N ARG A 103 -20.88 -8.00 -1.95
CA ARG A 103 -21.70 -9.19 -2.20
C ARG A 103 -21.09 -10.46 -1.59
N ALA A 104 -19.80 -10.68 -1.79
CA ALA A 104 -19.07 -11.84 -1.27
C ALA A 104 -19.08 -11.92 0.27
N LYS A 105 -19.20 -10.77 0.95
CA LYS A 105 -19.25 -10.66 2.41
C LYS A 105 -20.66 -10.51 2.97
N GLY A 106 -21.69 -10.49 2.12
CA GLY A 106 -23.08 -10.25 2.54
C GLY A 106 -23.61 -11.25 3.57
N GLY A 107 -23.20 -12.52 3.47
CA GLY A 107 -23.60 -13.56 4.42
C GLY A 107 -23.01 -13.33 5.82
N GLU A 108 -21.71 -13.06 5.90
CA GLU A 108 -21.01 -12.74 7.16
C GLU A 108 -21.61 -11.48 7.81
N LEU A 109 -21.85 -10.43 7.02
CA LEU A 109 -22.48 -9.20 7.49
C LEU A 109 -23.87 -9.45 8.08
N SER A 110 -24.69 -10.28 7.42
CA SER A 110 -26.02 -10.61 7.92
C SER A 110 -25.98 -11.34 9.26
N GLU A 111 -25.02 -12.25 9.46
CA GLU A 111 -24.85 -12.98 10.72
C GLU A 111 -24.34 -12.08 11.85
N ASP A 112 -23.37 -11.22 11.54
CA ASP A 112 -22.79 -10.30 12.53
C ASP A 112 -23.80 -9.24 12.97
N LEU A 113 -24.60 -8.70 12.05
CA LEU A 113 -25.71 -7.81 12.41
C LEU A 113 -26.74 -8.54 13.27
N ARG A 114 -27.10 -9.79 12.94
CA ARG A 114 -28.04 -10.57 13.77
C ARG A 114 -27.50 -10.79 15.19
N ARG A 115 -26.20 -11.08 15.32
CA ARG A 115 -25.52 -11.25 16.62
C ARG A 115 -25.45 -9.95 17.41
N ALA A 116 -25.11 -8.84 16.75
CA ALA A 116 -24.95 -7.53 17.37
C ALA A 116 -26.28 -6.95 17.87
N VAL A 117 -27.35 -7.14 17.09
CA VAL A 117 -28.69 -6.64 17.38
C VAL A 117 -29.37 -7.48 18.48
N GLY A 118 -29.24 -8.81 18.43
CA GLY A 118 -29.67 -9.72 19.50
C GLY A 118 -31.10 -9.47 20.01
N GLY A 119 -31.31 -9.64 21.32
CA GLY A 119 -32.57 -9.33 22.01
C GLY A 119 -32.72 -7.88 22.47
N ASN A 120 -31.91 -6.96 21.95
CA ASN A 120 -31.78 -5.60 22.47
C ASN A 120 -32.66 -4.56 21.76
N ILE A 121 -33.20 -4.88 20.58
CA ILE A 121 -34.17 -4.01 19.88
C ILE A 121 -35.54 -4.17 20.51
N LYS A 122 -36.09 -3.06 21.02
CA LYS A 122 -37.38 -3.05 21.70
C LYS A 122 -38.37 -2.06 21.08
N THR A 123 -37.87 -1.07 20.35
CA THR A 123 -38.68 0.01 19.76
C THR A 123 -38.32 0.23 18.29
N VAL A 124 -39.20 0.93 17.55
CA VAL A 124 -38.93 1.34 16.16
C VAL A 124 -37.72 2.29 16.11
N GLN A 125 -37.56 3.15 17.13
CA GLN A 125 -36.44 4.08 17.23
C GLN A 125 -35.09 3.36 17.36
N ASP A 126 -35.04 2.20 18.03
CA ASP A 126 -33.82 1.39 18.12
C ASP A 126 -33.39 0.87 16.73
N ILE A 127 -34.36 0.49 15.89
CA ILE A 127 -34.10 0.05 14.50
C ILE A 127 -33.56 1.22 13.68
N GLU A 128 -34.20 2.38 13.74
CA GLU A 128 -33.74 3.58 13.03
C GLU A 128 -32.35 4.03 13.49
N TYR A 129 -32.05 3.92 14.79
CA TYR A 129 -30.73 4.25 15.32
C TYR A 129 -29.67 3.27 14.81
N ALA A 130 -29.95 1.96 14.84
CA ALA A 130 -29.03 0.94 14.33
C ALA A 130 -28.73 1.12 12.84
N VAL A 131 -29.74 1.42 12.01
CA VAL A 131 -29.57 1.70 10.58
C VAL A 131 -28.72 2.95 10.35
N ARG A 132 -29.00 4.04 11.09
CA ARG A 132 -28.20 5.28 11.00
C ARG A 132 -26.75 5.06 11.42
N LEU A 133 -26.51 4.31 12.49
CA LEU A 133 -25.18 3.98 12.96
C LEU A 133 -24.42 3.14 11.93
N PHE A 134 -25.05 2.11 11.39
CA PHE A 134 -24.47 1.30 10.32
C PHE A 134 -24.14 2.15 9.07
N ALA A 135 -25.06 3.00 8.64
CA ALA A 135 -24.85 3.90 7.50
C ALA A 135 -23.69 4.88 7.74
N ALA A 136 -23.55 5.43 8.95
CA ALA A 136 -22.45 6.32 9.31
C ALA A 136 -21.09 5.61 9.24
N HIS A 137 -20.99 4.38 9.77
CA HIS A 137 -19.77 3.59 9.67
C HIS A 137 -19.46 3.18 8.22
N ALA A 138 -20.47 2.76 7.46
CA ALA A 138 -20.31 2.42 6.04
C ALA A 138 -19.82 3.62 5.21
N LEU A 139 -20.36 4.81 5.46
CA LEU A 139 -19.93 6.05 4.82
C LEU A 139 -18.47 6.40 5.19
N SER A 140 -18.10 6.24 6.46
CA SER A 140 -16.71 6.44 6.89
C SER A 140 -15.74 5.51 6.16
N VAL A 141 -16.11 4.24 5.98
CA VAL A 141 -15.29 3.26 5.24
C VAL A 141 -15.23 3.62 3.76
N LEU A 142 -16.35 4.04 3.14
CA LEU A 142 -16.37 4.51 1.76
C LEU A 142 -15.44 5.71 1.55
N HIS A 143 -15.48 6.69 2.47
CA HIS A 143 -14.57 7.83 2.43
C HIS A 143 -13.10 7.41 2.50
N LEU A 144 -12.75 6.47 3.38
CA LEU A 144 -11.37 5.97 3.50
C LEU A 144 -10.92 5.25 2.23
N ASN A 145 -11.79 4.41 1.65
CA ASN A 145 -11.50 3.72 0.39
C ASN A 145 -11.29 4.73 -0.75
N GLN A 146 -12.18 5.71 -0.87
CA GLN A 146 -12.07 6.75 -1.89
C GLN A 146 -10.83 7.61 -1.70
N TYR A 147 -10.52 7.99 -0.46
CA TYR A 147 -9.30 8.72 -0.13
C TYR A 147 -8.05 7.93 -0.53
N SER A 148 -8.00 6.63 -0.24
CA SER A 148 -6.88 5.77 -0.60
C SER A 148 -6.70 5.70 -2.13
N GLU A 149 -7.79 5.48 -2.87
CA GLU A 149 -7.80 5.45 -4.33
C GLU A 149 -7.32 6.77 -4.94
N LEU A 150 -7.88 7.90 -4.50
CA LEU A 150 -7.46 9.23 -4.96
C LEU A 150 -6.00 9.49 -4.63
N SER A 151 -5.58 9.20 -3.41
CA SER A 151 -4.18 9.36 -2.97
C SER A 151 -3.21 8.49 -3.77
N MET A 152 -3.61 7.29 -4.20
CA MET A 152 -2.80 6.44 -5.08
C MET A 152 -2.66 7.07 -6.47
N ARG A 153 -3.78 7.53 -7.06
CA ARG A 153 -3.78 8.18 -8.38
C ARG A 153 -2.95 9.46 -8.40
N GLU A 154 -3.10 10.30 -7.39
CA GLU A 154 -2.33 11.53 -7.24
C GLU A 154 -0.83 11.24 -7.08
N ARG A 155 -0.47 10.21 -6.30
CA ARG A 155 0.93 9.76 -6.18
C ARG A 155 1.50 9.24 -7.50
N SER A 156 0.74 8.44 -8.25
CA SER A 156 1.17 7.92 -9.55
C SER A 156 1.37 9.06 -10.56
N ALA A 157 0.42 10.00 -10.65
CA ALA A 157 0.54 11.17 -11.51
C ALA A 157 1.75 12.05 -11.12
N ALA A 158 1.98 12.25 -9.82
CA ALA A 158 3.17 12.95 -9.35
C ALA A 158 4.47 12.22 -9.71
N ALA A 159 4.50 10.88 -9.58
CA ALA A 159 5.67 10.08 -9.91
C ALA A 159 6.07 10.18 -11.39
N GLU A 160 5.10 10.21 -12.30
CA GLU A 160 5.35 10.41 -13.74
C GLU A 160 5.98 11.78 -14.03
N VAL A 161 5.48 12.85 -13.39
CA VAL A 161 6.08 14.19 -13.49
C VAL A 161 7.49 14.19 -12.91
N HIS A 162 7.68 13.60 -11.72
CA HIS A 162 8.99 13.53 -11.07
C HIS A 162 10.01 12.73 -11.90
N ALA A 163 9.61 11.65 -12.58
CA ALA A 163 10.52 10.83 -13.38
C ALA A 163 11.21 11.63 -14.50
N VAL A 164 10.45 12.46 -15.22
CA VAL A 164 10.99 13.32 -16.29
C VAL A 164 12.05 14.28 -15.76
N TRP A 165 11.80 14.88 -14.59
CA TRP A 165 12.73 15.78 -13.94
C TRP A 165 13.96 15.04 -13.40
N GLN A 166 13.76 13.90 -12.74
CA GLN A 166 14.82 13.08 -12.20
C GLN A 166 15.81 12.66 -13.28
N ASP A 167 15.34 12.21 -14.44
CA ASP A 167 16.22 11.74 -15.51
C ASP A 167 17.06 12.88 -16.11
N ARG A 168 16.42 14.02 -16.42
CA ARG A 168 17.14 15.22 -16.91
C ARG A 168 18.17 15.71 -15.90
N LEU A 169 17.80 15.71 -14.63
CA LEU A 169 18.67 16.15 -13.55
C LEU A 169 19.85 15.21 -13.35
N LYS A 170 19.62 13.90 -13.36
CA LYS A 170 20.68 12.89 -13.25
C LYS A 170 21.70 13.05 -14.39
N VAL A 171 21.24 13.22 -15.63
CA VAL A 171 22.15 13.44 -16.78
C VAL A 171 23.02 14.68 -16.57
N ALA A 172 22.43 15.81 -16.17
CA ALA A 172 23.16 17.05 -15.92
C ALA A 172 24.14 16.92 -14.74
N ALA A 173 23.69 16.37 -13.61
CA ALA A 173 24.48 16.24 -12.39
C ALA A 173 25.65 15.27 -12.55
N VAL A 174 25.44 14.13 -13.23
CA VAL A 174 26.52 13.17 -13.52
C VAL A 174 27.50 13.76 -14.54
N GLY A 175 27.04 14.61 -15.46
CA GLY A 175 27.94 15.38 -16.33
C GLY A 175 28.83 16.37 -15.57
N GLU A 176 28.31 17.06 -14.56
CA GLU A 176 29.12 17.93 -13.68
C GLU A 176 30.11 17.09 -12.85
N LEU A 177 29.72 15.92 -12.35
CA LEU A 177 30.65 14.99 -11.68
C LEU A 177 31.79 14.56 -12.61
N ALA A 178 31.50 14.22 -13.86
CA ALA A 178 32.52 13.89 -14.85
C ALA A 178 33.45 15.09 -15.16
N ALA A 179 32.93 16.32 -15.14
CA ALA A 179 33.74 17.53 -15.27
C ALA A 179 34.67 17.73 -14.06
N ILE A 180 34.16 17.47 -12.84
CA ILE A 180 34.95 17.51 -11.61
C ILE A 180 36.08 16.47 -11.67
N ASP A 181 35.77 15.23 -12.06
CA ASP A 181 36.78 14.17 -12.26
C ASP A 181 37.87 14.62 -13.26
N ALA A 182 37.46 15.14 -14.42
CA ALA A 182 38.39 15.62 -15.43
C ALA A 182 39.28 16.77 -14.92
N SER A 183 38.70 17.72 -14.19
CA SER A 183 39.44 18.86 -13.63
C SER A 183 40.44 18.46 -12.54
N GLY A 184 40.18 17.34 -11.84
CA GLY A 184 41.08 16.80 -10.82
C GLY A 184 42.23 15.97 -11.41
N SER A 185 42.03 15.36 -12.59
CA SER A 185 43.03 14.50 -13.25
C SER A 185 43.88 15.21 -14.30
N LEU A 186 43.39 16.32 -14.87
CA LEU A 186 44.05 17.06 -15.94
C LEU A 186 44.54 18.43 -15.47
N SER A 187 45.57 18.98 -16.12
CA SER A 187 45.90 20.38 -15.94
C SER A 187 44.79 21.29 -16.46
N ALA A 188 44.74 22.55 -16.02
CA ALA A 188 43.73 23.50 -16.46
C ALA A 188 43.69 23.71 -17.99
N ALA A 189 44.86 23.64 -18.65
CA ALA A 189 44.96 23.75 -20.10
C ALA A 189 44.42 22.50 -20.82
N GLU A 190 44.75 21.30 -20.32
CA GLU A 190 44.23 20.04 -20.86
C GLU A 190 42.73 19.89 -20.64
N PHE A 191 42.23 20.30 -19.46
CA PHE A 191 40.80 20.30 -19.19
C PHE A 191 40.05 21.25 -20.12
N LYS A 192 40.57 22.47 -20.35
CA LYS A 192 39.98 23.39 -21.33
C LYS A 192 39.95 22.78 -22.74
N PHE A 193 41.05 22.17 -23.17
CA PHE A 193 41.14 21.52 -24.48
C PHE A 193 40.19 20.32 -24.59
N LEU A 194 40.02 19.55 -23.51
CA LEU A 194 39.03 18.47 -23.43
C LEU A 194 37.60 19.00 -23.64
N LEU A 195 37.24 20.11 -23.01
CA LEU A 195 35.93 20.75 -23.20
C LEU A 195 35.74 21.21 -24.65
N GLU A 196 36.77 21.78 -25.29
CA GLU A 196 36.72 22.16 -26.71
C GLU A 196 36.50 20.95 -27.63
N LEU A 197 37.11 19.79 -27.32
CA LEU A 197 36.88 18.55 -28.06
C LEU A 197 35.44 18.02 -27.88
N VAL A 198 34.89 18.13 -26.67
CA VAL A 198 33.49 17.79 -26.39
C VAL A 198 32.54 18.71 -27.16
N ASP A 199 32.81 20.02 -27.14
CA ASP A 199 31.99 21.03 -27.81
C ASP A 199 32.06 20.93 -29.36
N THR A 200 33.10 20.27 -29.90
CA THR A 200 33.27 20.01 -31.35
C THR A 200 32.90 18.58 -31.79
N ASP A 201 32.15 17.85 -30.95
CA ASP A 201 31.66 16.48 -31.21
C ASP A 201 32.78 15.44 -31.45
N ARG A 202 33.92 15.62 -30.79
CA ARG A 202 35.08 14.71 -30.87
C ARG A 202 35.24 13.88 -29.60
N ALA A 203 34.13 13.27 -29.14
CA ALA A 203 34.07 12.52 -27.88
C ALA A 203 35.13 11.40 -27.77
N GLY A 204 35.44 10.71 -28.87
CA GLY A 204 36.48 9.68 -28.90
C GLY A 204 37.90 10.22 -28.61
N MET A 205 38.25 11.38 -29.18
CA MET A 205 39.53 12.04 -28.86
C MET A 205 39.54 12.58 -27.44
N ALA A 206 38.42 13.15 -26.98
CA ALA A 206 38.27 13.61 -25.61
C ALA A 206 38.48 12.45 -24.61
N GLN A 207 37.92 11.26 -24.86
CA GLN A 207 38.13 10.09 -24.01
C GLN A 207 39.59 9.62 -24.01
N ASN A 208 40.27 9.64 -25.16
CA ASN A 208 41.68 9.28 -25.24
C ASN A 208 42.58 10.25 -24.45
N LEU A 209 42.23 11.55 -24.43
CA LEU A 209 42.94 12.56 -23.65
C LEU A 209 42.67 12.43 -22.15
N ALA A 210 41.41 12.18 -21.77
CA ALA A 210 40.99 12.12 -20.37
C ALA A 210 41.44 10.84 -19.64
N GLY A 211 41.70 9.77 -20.39
CA GLY A 211 41.96 8.44 -19.84
C GLY A 211 40.70 7.78 -19.27
N SER A 212 40.85 6.61 -18.64
CA SER A 212 39.73 5.82 -18.10
C SER A 212 39.13 6.36 -16.80
N GLY A 213 39.79 7.32 -16.15
CA GLY A 213 39.32 7.92 -14.88
C GLY A 213 38.19 8.93 -15.04
N VAL A 214 37.89 9.35 -16.28
CA VAL A 214 36.88 10.36 -16.60
C VAL A 214 35.81 9.75 -17.51
N ASN A 215 34.55 9.93 -17.12
CA ASN A 215 33.40 9.50 -17.92
C ASN A 215 33.02 10.57 -18.96
N VAL A 216 33.73 10.61 -20.10
CA VAL A 216 33.47 11.59 -21.17
C VAL A 216 32.07 11.45 -21.77
N PRO A 217 31.48 10.25 -21.97
CA PRO A 217 30.09 10.13 -22.40
C PRO A 217 29.10 10.87 -21.49
N ALA A 218 29.26 10.77 -20.16
CA ALA A 218 28.43 11.51 -19.21
C ALA A 218 28.69 13.02 -19.28
N LEU A 219 29.95 13.43 -19.44
CA LEU A 219 30.31 14.83 -19.63
C LEU A 219 29.61 15.42 -20.85
N VAL A 220 29.66 14.74 -22.00
CA VAL A 220 28.99 15.16 -23.25
C VAL A 220 27.49 15.31 -23.02
N ALA A 221 26.85 14.32 -22.38
CA ALA A 221 25.40 14.32 -22.16
C ALA A 221 24.93 15.45 -21.22
N GLY A 222 25.71 15.78 -20.19
CA GLY A 222 25.37 16.81 -19.21
C GLY A 222 25.87 18.22 -19.56
N ARG A 223 26.80 18.36 -20.50
CA ARG A 223 27.57 19.61 -20.78
C ARG A 223 26.71 20.86 -20.97
N SER A 224 25.56 20.72 -21.61
CA SER A 224 24.65 21.81 -21.97
C SER A 224 23.57 22.11 -20.92
N ASN A 225 23.54 21.35 -19.82
CA ASN A 225 22.48 21.42 -18.82
C ASN A 225 23.04 21.87 -17.46
N ASP A 226 22.50 22.96 -16.91
CA ASP A 226 22.75 23.32 -15.52
C ASP A 226 21.79 22.57 -14.60
N TRP A 227 22.30 21.62 -13.83
CA TRP A 227 21.48 20.84 -12.90
C TRP A 227 20.85 21.72 -11.81
N ARG A 228 21.45 22.86 -11.45
CA ARG A 228 20.90 23.79 -10.44
C ARG A 228 19.68 24.52 -10.98
N ALA A 229 19.74 24.95 -12.23
CA ALA A 229 18.60 25.53 -12.94
C ALA A 229 17.48 24.50 -13.12
N LEU A 230 17.83 23.25 -13.48
CA LEU A 230 16.87 22.14 -13.56
C LEU A 230 16.23 21.84 -12.20
N ALA A 231 17.01 21.83 -11.12
CA ALA A 231 16.51 21.63 -9.76
C ALA A 231 15.56 22.75 -9.32
N ALA A 232 15.88 24.01 -9.68
CA ALA A 232 15.04 25.16 -9.38
C ALA A 232 13.72 25.12 -10.16
N ALA A 233 13.77 24.80 -11.46
CA ALA A 233 12.57 24.60 -12.28
C ALA A 233 11.73 23.44 -11.74
N TRP A 234 12.37 22.32 -11.38
CA TRP A 234 11.71 21.17 -10.79
C TRP A 234 10.98 21.53 -9.49
N ALA A 235 11.64 22.25 -8.58
CA ALA A 235 11.04 22.73 -7.33
C ALA A 235 9.90 23.74 -7.56
N GLY A 236 9.92 24.51 -8.65
CA GLY A 236 8.87 25.46 -9.01
C GLY A 236 7.64 24.82 -9.67
N GLU A 237 7.82 23.76 -10.45
CA GLU A 237 6.73 23.10 -11.18
C GLU A 237 6.06 21.96 -10.39
N CYS A 238 6.78 21.35 -9.44
CA CYS A 238 6.23 20.25 -8.66
C CYS A 238 5.22 20.70 -7.60
N LYS A 239 4.21 19.86 -7.39
CA LYS A 239 3.19 20.04 -6.32
C LYS A 239 3.50 19.22 -5.07
N SER A 240 4.49 18.34 -5.14
CA SER A 240 4.92 17.46 -4.07
C SER A 240 6.45 17.46 -3.95
N ARG A 241 6.93 17.07 -2.76
CA ARG A 241 8.35 16.83 -2.50
C ARG A 241 8.85 15.71 -3.41
N GLY A 242 10.01 15.92 -4.02
CA GLY A 242 10.68 14.97 -4.90
C GLY A 242 12.14 14.78 -4.49
N HIS A 243 12.73 13.66 -4.91
CA HIS A 243 14.16 13.42 -4.73
C HIS A 243 14.74 12.68 -5.93
N ALA A 244 16.03 12.89 -6.19
CA ALA A 244 16.78 12.23 -7.26
C ALA A 244 18.13 11.81 -6.70
N SER A 245 18.40 10.50 -6.72
CA SER A 245 19.70 9.96 -6.33
C SER A 245 20.55 9.66 -7.55
N PHE A 246 21.86 9.90 -7.44
CA PHE A 246 22.86 9.65 -8.48
C PHE A 246 24.23 9.45 -7.85
N GLU A 247 25.17 8.89 -8.60
CA GLU A 247 26.48 8.50 -8.09
C GLU A 247 27.61 8.98 -9.00
N GLY A 248 28.77 9.23 -8.39
CA GLY A 248 30.02 9.47 -9.09
C GLY A 248 30.64 8.17 -9.60
N VAL A 249 31.10 8.18 -10.86
CA VAL A 249 31.63 6.98 -11.54
C VAL A 249 33.11 7.12 -11.90
N GLY A 250 33.71 8.31 -11.73
CA GLY A 250 35.13 8.56 -12.02
C GLY A 250 36.00 8.45 -10.78
N THR A 251 37.32 8.67 -10.91
CA THR A 251 38.27 8.40 -9.83
C THR A 251 38.17 9.36 -8.64
N ALA A 252 37.85 10.64 -8.87
CA ALA A 252 37.72 11.63 -7.79
C ALA A 252 36.32 11.61 -7.15
N THR A 253 35.34 11.04 -7.83
CA THR A 253 33.95 10.92 -7.39
C THR A 253 33.54 9.47 -7.04
N ALA A 254 34.46 8.51 -7.16
CA ALA A 254 34.21 7.09 -6.90
C ALA A 254 33.67 6.87 -5.48
N GLY A 255 32.55 6.15 -5.39
CA GLY A 255 31.90 5.84 -4.11
C GLY A 255 31.17 7.02 -3.47
N CYS A 256 31.07 8.16 -4.15
CA CYS A 256 30.23 9.27 -3.71
C CYS A 256 28.80 9.10 -4.24
N SER A 257 27.86 8.83 -3.33
CA SER A 257 26.43 8.85 -3.64
C SER A 257 25.84 10.21 -3.24
N TYR A 258 24.99 10.74 -4.09
CA TYR A 258 24.32 12.03 -3.90
C TYR A 258 22.81 11.84 -3.94
N ASN A 259 22.11 12.69 -3.19
CA ASN A 259 20.67 12.82 -3.24
C ASN A 259 20.31 14.29 -3.33
N LEU A 260 19.70 14.68 -4.44
CA LEU A 260 19.08 15.98 -4.57
C LEU A 260 17.62 15.88 -4.15
N GLU A 261 17.21 16.75 -3.26
CA GLU A 261 15.84 16.85 -2.80
C GLU A 261 15.23 18.19 -3.21
N VAL A 262 14.01 18.15 -3.76
CA VAL A 262 13.22 19.33 -4.10
C VAL A 262 11.95 19.37 -3.26
N GLN A 263 11.58 20.56 -2.80
CA GLN A 263 10.35 20.79 -2.07
C GLN A 263 9.64 22.03 -2.64
N PRO A 264 8.35 21.91 -3.02
CA PRO A 264 7.58 23.04 -3.53
C PRO A 264 7.58 24.20 -2.55
N GLY A 265 7.94 25.40 -3.02
CA GLY A 265 8.03 26.61 -2.19
C GLY A 265 9.24 26.70 -1.26
N GLU A 266 9.97 25.60 -1.03
CA GLU A 266 11.17 25.55 -0.16
C GLU A 266 12.46 25.27 -0.96
N GLY A 267 12.36 25.10 -2.27
CA GLY A 267 13.51 24.96 -3.17
C GLY A 267 14.20 23.60 -3.09
N TRP A 268 15.48 23.56 -3.46
CA TRP A 268 16.28 22.34 -3.54
C TRP A 268 17.48 22.31 -2.58
N VAL A 269 17.86 21.09 -2.18
CA VAL A 269 19.02 20.76 -1.34
C VAL A 269 19.72 19.53 -1.93
N LEU A 270 21.02 19.64 -2.17
CA LEU A 270 21.90 18.53 -2.54
C LEU A 270 22.59 18.00 -1.28
N SER A 271 22.53 16.69 -1.11
CA SER A 271 23.18 15.97 -0.01
C SER A 271 24.12 14.88 -0.55
N GLN A 272 25.20 14.61 0.19
CA GLN A 272 26.12 13.51 -0.07
C GLN A 272 25.97 12.44 1.00
N TYR A 273 26.06 11.16 0.63
CA TYR A 273 26.01 10.05 1.56
C TYR A 273 27.37 9.86 2.24
N ILE A 274 27.44 10.09 3.56
CA ILE A 274 28.67 10.00 4.35
C ILE A 274 28.35 9.39 5.71
N GLY A 275 29.13 8.40 6.14
CA GLY A 275 29.04 7.86 7.50
C GLY A 275 27.65 7.32 7.89
N ASN A 276 26.97 6.69 6.92
CA ASN A 276 25.60 6.17 7.01
C ASN A 276 24.48 7.23 7.09
N GLY A 277 24.74 8.46 6.63
CA GLY A 277 23.72 9.51 6.57
C GLY A 277 23.85 10.41 5.36
N TRP A 278 22.75 11.08 5.02
CA TRP A 278 22.74 12.15 4.02
C TRP A 278 23.14 13.47 4.66
N VAL A 279 24.26 14.03 4.22
CA VAL A 279 24.78 15.30 4.71
C VAL A 279 24.56 16.36 3.65
N PRO A 280 23.77 17.41 3.92
CA PRO A 280 23.61 18.51 2.96
C PRO A 280 24.97 19.12 2.60
N VAL A 281 25.21 19.41 1.32
CA VAL A 281 26.46 19.99 0.81
C VAL A 281 26.24 21.27 0.03
N GLU A 282 25.10 21.40 -0.64
CA GLU A 282 24.73 22.58 -1.40
C GLU A 282 23.20 22.78 -1.35
N ALA A 283 22.73 24.02 -1.37
CA ALA A 283 21.30 24.32 -1.43
C ALA A 283 21.07 25.62 -2.21
N CYS A 284 19.86 25.78 -2.75
CA CYS A 284 19.42 27.10 -3.23
C CYS A 284 19.10 28.03 -2.05
N SER A 285 18.88 29.32 -2.35
CA SER A 285 18.54 30.33 -1.35
C SER A 285 17.33 29.98 -0.49
N LEU A 286 16.28 29.41 -1.07
CA LEU A 286 15.08 28.97 -0.34
C LEU A 286 15.36 27.73 0.54
N GLY A 287 16.19 26.80 0.07
CA GLY A 287 16.49 25.55 0.76
C GLY A 287 17.58 25.66 1.83
N GLN A 288 18.29 26.78 1.88
CA GLN A 288 19.47 26.96 2.73
C GLN A 288 19.15 26.85 4.23
N ALA A 289 18.04 27.45 4.70
CA ALA A 289 17.66 27.38 6.10
C ALA A 289 17.41 25.93 6.55
N ARG A 290 16.70 25.14 5.72
CA ARG A 290 16.45 23.72 5.95
C ARG A 290 17.75 22.91 5.95
N ALA A 291 18.63 23.15 4.99
CA ALA A 291 19.91 22.45 4.90
C ALA A 291 20.81 22.71 6.13
N VAL A 292 20.83 23.95 6.63
CA VAL A 292 21.56 24.32 7.85
C VAL A 292 20.97 23.66 9.09
N LEU A 293 19.64 23.65 9.22
CA LEU A 293 18.95 22.96 10.33
C LEU A 293 19.25 21.45 10.32
N ASP A 294 19.24 20.81 9.15
CA ASP A 294 19.62 19.40 9.03
C ASP A 294 21.07 19.16 9.42
N ARG A 295 22.00 20.04 9.06
CA ARG A 295 23.40 19.94 9.52
C ARG A 295 23.54 20.07 11.03
N GLN A 296 22.83 21.00 11.65
CA GLN A 296 22.83 21.18 13.10
C GLN A 296 22.26 19.94 13.80
N ARG A 297 21.19 19.35 13.24
CA ARG A 297 20.62 18.10 13.74
C ARG A 297 21.62 16.95 13.66
N ILE A 298 22.27 16.75 12.50
CA ILE A 298 23.31 15.73 12.32
C ILE A 298 24.45 15.93 13.32
N ALA A 299 24.93 17.16 13.49
CA ALA A 299 26.00 17.46 14.45
C ALA A 299 25.57 17.14 15.89
N GLY A 300 24.33 17.45 16.27
CA GLY A 300 23.76 17.10 17.57
C GLY A 300 23.63 15.59 17.80
N GLU A 301 23.19 14.85 16.78
CA GLU A 301 23.11 13.39 16.80
C GLU A 301 24.51 12.77 16.95
N CYS A 302 25.49 13.22 16.17
CA CYS A 302 26.89 12.78 16.28
C CYS A 302 27.48 13.08 17.66
N ALA A 303 27.25 14.26 18.22
CA ALA A 303 27.72 14.65 19.53
C ALA A 303 27.13 13.76 20.64
N ARG A 304 25.81 13.47 20.56
CA ARG A 304 25.13 12.57 21.50
C ARG A 304 25.69 11.15 21.46
N GLU A 305 26.16 10.71 20.30
CA GLU A 305 26.69 9.36 20.08
C GLU A 305 28.21 9.27 20.20
N GLY A 306 28.89 10.38 20.51
CA GLY A 306 30.36 10.43 20.61
C GLY A 306 31.08 10.17 19.29
N ARG A 307 30.42 10.40 18.15
CA ARG A 307 30.99 10.21 16.80
C ARG A 307 31.43 11.54 16.20
N PRO A 308 32.50 11.60 15.38
CA PRO A 308 32.87 12.82 14.68
C PRO A 308 31.81 13.21 13.64
N VAL A 309 31.61 14.52 13.44
CA VAL A 309 30.73 15.04 12.39
C VAL A 309 31.31 14.62 11.02
N PRO A 310 30.49 14.07 10.10
CA PRO A 310 30.95 13.67 8.78
C PRO A 310 31.58 14.84 8.03
N ARG A 311 32.74 14.60 7.40
CA ARG A 311 33.40 15.57 6.53
C ARG A 311 33.16 15.22 5.07
N VAL A 312 32.69 16.19 4.32
CA VAL A 312 32.54 16.12 2.86
C VAL A 312 33.92 16.12 2.21
N ALA A 313 34.17 15.12 1.38
CA ALA A 313 35.38 15.01 0.57
C ALA A 313 35.03 14.42 -0.79
N GLY A 314 35.66 14.93 -1.85
CA GLY A 314 35.44 14.47 -3.23
C GLY A 314 34.12 14.97 -3.85
N GLY A 315 34.12 15.12 -5.17
CA GLY A 315 32.98 15.58 -5.97
C GLY A 315 32.48 17.00 -5.65
N PHE A 316 31.18 17.18 -5.47
CA PHE A 316 30.58 18.50 -5.24
C PHE A 316 31.17 19.17 -4.00
N ALA A 317 31.58 20.43 -4.17
CA ALA A 317 32.11 21.23 -3.06
C ALA A 317 31.05 21.46 -1.98
N ASP A 318 31.48 21.41 -0.72
CA ASP A 318 30.64 21.75 0.43
C ASP A 318 30.46 23.27 0.54
N LYS A 319 29.43 23.80 -0.12
CA LYS A 319 29.08 25.23 -0.08
C LYS A 319 28.39 25.63 1.21
N LEU A 320 27.94 24.67 2.01
CA LEU A 320 27.28 24.90 3.30
C LEU A 320 28.28 24.98 4.46
N GLN A 321 29.55 24.59 4.26
CA GLN A 321 30.56 24.62 5.32
C GLN A 321 30.81 26.05 5.84
N ALA A 322 30.74 27.06 4.98
CA ALA A 322 30.96 28.46 5.36
C ALA A 322 29.77 29.09 6.12
N LEU A 323 28.65 28.37 6.24
CA LEU A 323 27.37 28.88 6.73
C LEU A 323 26.93 28.26 8.05
N VAL A 324 27.69 27.26 8.55
CA VAL A 324 27.41 26.50 9.78
C VAL A 324 28.53 26.72 10.79
#